data_AF-A0A950R672-F1
#
_entry.id   AF-A0A950R672-F1
#
_cell.length_a   1.000
_cell.length_b   1.000
_cell.length_c   1.000
_cell.angle_alpha   90.00
_cell.angle_beta   90.00
_cell.angle_gamma   90.00
#
_symmetry.space_group_name_H-M   'P 1'
#
loop_
_entity.id
_entity.type
_entity.pdbx_description
1 polymer ?
#
loop_
_entity_poly.entity_id
_entity_poly.type
_entity_poly.pdbx_seq_one_letter_code
_entity_poly.pdbx_strand_id
1 'polypeptide(L)'
;MESVGQQLREARLEHGLTLEHISARTRIPMKTLRAIECDDFAQFASRFFYKSFARHFGAAVGLDSGALRDAIQAAAEAMPEPL
;
A
#
# COMPACT_ATOMS: atom_id res chain seq x y z
N MET A 1 -16.88 0.99 1.67
CA MET A 1 -15.73 0.08 1.48
C MET A 1 -14.50 0.78 1.96
N GLU A 2 -13.67 0.08 2.71
CA GLU A 2 -12.40 0.58 3.20
C GLU A 2 -11.40 0.71 2.04
N SER A 3 -10.56 1.76 2.05
CA SER A 3 -9.52 1.93 1.03
C SER A 3 -8.38 0.92 1.20
N VAL A 4 -7.54 0.76 0.17
CA VAL A 4 -6.35 -0.08 0.26
C VAL A 4 -5.38 0.46 1.33
N GLY A 5 -5.21 1.79 1.39
CA GLY A 5 -4.38 2.42 2.40
C GLY A 5 -4.83 2.12 3.83
N GLN A 6 -6.14 2.20 4.07
CA GLN A 6 -6.70 1.93 5.39
C GLN A 6 -6.56 0.44 5.76
N GLN A 7 -6.86 -0.50 4.85
CA GLN A 7 -6.71 -1.94 5.11
C GLN A 7 -5.27 -2.32 5.50
N LEU A 8 -4.28 -1.76 4.79
CA LEU A 8 -2.86 -2.00 5.06
C LEU A 8 -2.43 -1.39 6.40
N ARG A 9 -2.94 -0.21 6.73
CA ARG A 9 -2.68 0.45 8.01
C ARG A 9 -3.26 -0.35 9.18
N GLU A 10 -4.50 -0.81 9.06
CA GLU A 10 -5.18 -1.59 10.09
C GLU A 10 -4.41 -2.88 10.37
N ALA A 11 -4.12 -3.68 9.34
CA ALA A 11 -3.32 -4.90 9.51
C ALA A 11 -1.92 -4.63 10.09
N ARG A 12 -1.25 -3.55 9.68
CA ARG A 12 0.05 -3.18 10.27
C ARG A 12 -0.08 -2.91 11.78
N LEU A 13 -1.11 -2.18 12.19
CA LEU A 13 -1.35 -1.82 13.58
C LEU A 13 -1.79 -3.02 14.43
N GLU A 14 -2.62 -3.91 13.89
CA GLU A 14 -3.02 -5.17 14.54
C GLU A 14 -1.81 -6.06 14.87
N HIS A 15 -0.80 -6.06 13.99
CA HIS A 15 0.46 -6.76 14.22
C HIS A 15 1.48 -5.97 15.06
N GLY A 16 1.15 -4.78 15.54
CA GLY A 16 2.06 -3.93 16.33
C GLY A 16 3.31 -3.48 15.56
N LEU A 17 3.25 -3.46 14.22
CA LEU A 17 4.38 -3.13 13.37
C LEU A 17 4.47 -1.61 13.12
N THR A 18 5.68 -1.07 13.12
CA THR A 18 5.93 0.32 12.70
C THR A 18 6.20 0.39 11.20
N LEU A 19 6.16 1.59 10.62
CA LEU A 19 6.56 1.77 9.21
C LEU A 19 8.04 1.47 9.00
N GLU A 20 8.88 1.69 10.01
CA GLU A 20 10.29 1.32 10.03
C GLU A 20 10.46 -0.20 9.91
N HIS A 21 9.67 -0.99 10.64
CA HIS A 21 9.71 -2.46 10.53
C HIS A 21 9.33 -2.94 9.13
N ILE A 22 8.28 -2.38 8.53
CA ILE A 22 7.87 -2.72 7.16
C ILE A 22 8.93 -2.28 6.16
N SER A 23 9.49 -1.09 6.31
CA SER A 23 10.54 -0.55 5.44
C SER A 23 11.80 -1.43 5.46
N ALA A 24 12.24 -1.86 6.65
CA ALA A 24 13.38 -2.77 6.79
C ALA A 24 13.16 -4.12 6.09
N ARG A 25 11.94 -4.68 6.16
CA ARG A 25 11.57 -5.97 5.57
C ARG A 25 11.40 -5.90 4.05
N THR A 26 10.78 -4.84 3.55
CA THR A 26 10.39 -4.71 2.13
C THR A 26 11.36 -3.90 1.29
N ARG A 27 12.28 -3.15 1.93
CA ARG A 27 13.13 -2.12 1.32
C ARG A 27 12.36 -0.97 0.65
N ILE A 28 11.06 -0.84 0.95
CA ILE A 28 10.25 0.29 0.49
C ILE A 28 10.51 1.47 1.42
N PRO A 29 10.80 2.68 0.91
CA PRO A 29 10.99 3.85 1.76
C PRO A 29 9.75 4.14 2.61
N MET A 30 9.93 4.53 3.87
CA MET A 30 8.81 4.86 4.76
C MET A 30 7.89 5.95 4.20
N LYS A 31 8.44 6.92 3.44
CA LYS A 31 7.63 7.95 2.76
C LYS A 31 6.61 7.31 1.82
N THR A 32 7.03 6.31 1.05
CA THR A 32 6.15 5.57 0.13
C THR A 32 5.13 4.75 0.90
N LEU A 33 5.53 4.04 1.97
CA LEU A 33 4.58 3.27 2.80
C LEU A 33 3.50 4.18 3.42
N ARG A 34 3.89 5.34 3.93
CA ARG A 34 2.96 6.35 4.45
C ARG A 34 2.03 6.87 3.35
N ALA A 35 2.55 7.11 2.15
CA ALA A 35 1.73 7.54 1.02
C ALA A 35 0.68 6.49 0.67
N ILE A 36 1.00 5.19 0.76
CA ILE A 36 0.01 4.12 0.60
C ILE A 36 -1.06 4.20 1.70
N GLU A 37 -0.67 4.27 2.98
CA GLU A 37 -1.64 4.33 4.10
C GLU A 37 -2.57 5.54 4.06
N CYS A 38 -2.12 6.63 3.43
CA CYS A 38 -2.88 7.86 3.28
C CYS A 38 -3.60 7.97 1.93
N ASP A 39 -3.52 6.94 1.06
CA ASP A 39 -3.98 6.99 -0.33
C ASP A 39 -3.47 8.23 -1.11
N ASP A 40 -2.25 8.69 -0.78
CA ASP A 40 -1.57 9.82 -1.42
C ASP A 40 -0.95 9.38 -2.76
N PHE A 41 -1.81 9.19 -3.75
CA PHE A 41 -1.45 8.72 -5.09
C PHE A 41 -0.49 9.65 -5.84
N ALA A 42 -0.42 10.94 -5.44
CA ALA A 42 0.46 11.93 -6.07
C ALA A 42 1.95 11.64 -5.85
N GLN A 43 2.32 10.80 -4.87
CA GLN A 43 3.70 10.40 -4.62
C GLN A 43 4.23 9.32 -5.57
N PHE A 44 3.37 8.75 -6.42
CA PHE A 44 3.72 7.63 -7.30
C PHE A 44 3.84 8.09 -8.74
N ALA A 45 4.99 7.77 -9.36
CA ALA A 45 5.24 8.11 -10.76
C ALA A 45 4.32 7.36 -11.75
N SER A 46 3.76 6.22 -11.32
CA SER A 46 2.82 5.45 -12.13
C SER A 46 1.98 4.49 -11.30
N ARG A 47 0.85 4.07 -11.86
CA ARG A 47 -0.01 2.99 -11.35
C ARG A 47 0.77 1.68 -11.10
N PHE A 48 1.78 1.40 -11.93
CA PHE A 48 2.61 0.21 -11.79
C PHE A 48 3.39 0.21 -10.46
N PHE A 49 4.01 1.35 -10.11
CA PHE A 49 4.76 1.47 -8.86
C PHE A 49 3.84 1.33 -7.64
N TYR A 50 2.69 2.02 -7.65
CA TYR A 50 1.68 1.87 -6.60
C TYR A 50 1.29 0.41 -6.39
N LYS A 51 0.88 -0.30 -7.44
CA LYS A 51 0.49 -1.72 -7.36
C LYS A 51 1.61 -2.62 -6.86
N SER A 52 2.84 -2.38 -7.27
CA SER A 52 4.00 -3.15 -6.81
C SER A 52 4.23 -2.98 -5.31
N PHE A 53 4.28 -1.73 -4.84
CA PHE A 53 4.52 -1.43 -3.42
C PHE A 53 3.36 -1.85 -2.52
N ALA A 54 2.11 -1.63 -2.94
CA ALA A 54 0.94 -2.04 -2.17
C ALA A 54 0.88 -3.56 -1.97
N ARG A 55 1.22 -4.36 -3.00
CA ARG A 55 1.28 -5.82 -2.87
C ARG A 55 2.40 -6.28 -1.93
N HIS A 56 3.60 -5.70 -2.06
CA HIS A 56 4.69 -6.02 -1.14
C HIS A 56 4.39 -5.64 0.31
N PHE A 57 3.70 -4.52 0.53
CA PHE A 57 3.23 -4.13 1.86
C PHE A 57 2.18 -5.12 2.36
N GLY A 58 1.16 -5.45 1.55
CA GLY A 58 0.15 -6.47 1.88
C GLY A 58 0.77 -7.78 2.33
N ALA A 59 1.71 -8.32 1.54
CA ALA A 59 2.45 -9.53 1.90
C ALA A 59 3.23 -9.38 3.22
N ALA A 60 3.83 -8.21 3.49
CA ALA A 60 4.57 -7.95 4.72
C ALA A 60 3.67 -7.93 5.98
N VAL A 61 2.40 -7.55 5.84
CA VAL A 61 1.40 -7.54 6.92
C VAL A 61 0.47 -8.76 6.88
N GLY A 62 0.76 -9.77 6.05
CA GLY A 62 -0.03 -11.01 5.98
C GLY A 62 -1.35 -10.89 5.18
N LEU A 63 -1.57 -9.78 4.49
CA LEU A 63 -2.69 -9.55 3.58
C LEU A 63 -2.29 -9.85 2.12
N ASP A 64 -2.03 -11.11 1.76
CA ASP A 64 -1.83 -11.50 0.34
C ASP A 64 -3.04 -12.28 -0.20
N SER A 65 -4.24 -11.77 0.06
CA SER A 65 -5.49 -12.40 -0.39
C SER A 65 -5.85 -11.96 -1.82
N GLY A 66 -6.70 -12.75 -2.49
CA GLY A 66 -7.31 -12.33 -3.76
C GLY A 66 -8.05 -10.99 -3.65
N ALA A 67 -8.78 -10.80 -2.55
CA ALA A 67 -9.54 -9.58 -2.30
C ALA A 67 -8.67 -8.32 -2.22
N LEU A 68 -7.51 -8.36 -1.55
CA LEU A 68 -6.60 -7.20 -1.54
C LEU A 68 -6.06 -6.91 -2.95
N ARG A 69 -5.74 -7.95 -3.74
CA ARG A 69 -5.25 -7.76 -5.12
C ARG A 69 -6.29 -7.07 -5.99
N ASP A 70 -7.56 -7.44 -5.87
CA ASP A 70 -8.65 -6.81 -6.60
C ASP A 70 -8.86 -5.35 -6.15
N ALA A 71 -8.80 -5.08 -4.84
CA ALA A 71 -8.86 -3.73 -4.30
C ALA A 71 -7.69 -2.84 -4.77
N ILE A 72 -6.46 -3.38 -4.81
CA ILE A 72 -5.28 -2.70 -5.35
C ILE A 72 -5.46 -2.36 -6.83
N GLN A 73 -6.02 -3.28 -7.61
CA GLN A 73 -6.26 -3.04 -9.04
C GLN A 73 -7.31 -1.93 -9.23
N ALA A 74 -8.43 -1.98 -8.51
CA ALA A 74 -9.47 -0.95 -8.56
C ALA A 74 -8.93 0.43 -8.12
N ALA A 75 -8.16 0.49 -7.03
CA ALA A 75 -7.54 1.73 -6.57
C ALA A 75 -6.57 2.31 -7.62
N ALA A 76 -5.77 1.45 -8.26
CA ALA A 76 -4.83 1.87 -9.29
C ALA A 76 -5.53 2.45 -10.53
N GLU A 77 -6.66 1.89 -10.94
CA GLU A 77 -7.47 2.39 -12.06
C GLU A 77 -8.09 3.75 -11.74
N ALA A 78 -8.48 3.97 -10.48
CA ALA A 78 -9.01 5.24 -10.00
C ALA A 78 -7.93 6.32 -9.76
N MET A 79 -6.63 5.97 -9.85
CA MET A 79 -5.56 6.96 -9.69
C MET A 79 -5.66 8.04 -10.78
N PRO A 80 -5.58 9.32 -10.40
CA PRO A 80 -5.51 10.41 -11.37
C PRO A 80 -4.25 10.24 -12.23
N GLU A 81 -4.34 10.61 -13.50
CA GLU A 81 -3.14 10.66 -14.34
C GLU A 81 -2.16 11.70 -13.77
N PRO A 82 -0.85 11.41 -13.74
CA PRO A 82 0.13 12.41 -13.37
C PRO A 82 -0.05 13.64 -14.27
N LEU A 83 -0.19 14.81 -13.67
CA LEU A 83 -0.21 16.10 -14.37
C LEU A 83 1.09 16.34 -15.14
#